data_AF-A0A1G8E441-F1
#
_entry.id   AF-A0A1G8E441-F1
#
_cell.length_a   1.000
_cell.length_b   1.000
_cell.length_c   1.000
_cell.angle_alpha   90.00
_cell.angle_beta   90.00
_cell.angle_gamma   90.00
#
_symmetry.space_group_name_H-M   'P 1'
#
loop_
_entity.id
_entity.type
_entity.pdbx_description
1 polymer ?
#
loop_
_entity_poly.entity_id
_entity_poly.type
_entity_poly.pdbx_seq_one_letter_code
_entity_poly.pdbx_strand_id
1 'polypeptide(L)' 'MRGYVNIPGSVDCNCCKVCGARPIIVLIKDIGYVVKCPVDDSHYRTDAGLIDINDWNLHNINCINHEDEKLIFSFH' A
#
# COMPACT_ATOMS: atom_id res chain seq x y z
N MET A 1 -20.35 -4.54 0.05
CA MET A 1 -18.97 -4.00 0.07
C MET A 1 -18.09 -4.92 0.91
N ARG A 2 -16.83 -5.17 0.51
CA ARG A 2 -15.93 -6.18 1.14
C ARG A 2 -15.25 -5.71 2.45
N GLY A 3 -15.68 -4.60 3.04
CA GLY A 3 -15.05 -4.02 4.23
C GLY A 3 -13.74 -3.28 3.97
N TYR A 4 -13.27 -3.26 2.72
CA TYR A 4 -12.08 -2.56 2.27
C TYR A 4 -12.25 -1.99 0.86
N VAL A 5 -11.39 -1.03 0.53
CA VAL A 5 -11.27 -0.35 -0.77
C VAL A 5 -9.86 -0.57 -1.30
N ASN A 6 -9.76 -0.98 -2.56
CA ASN A 6 -8.48 -1.04 -3.26
C ASN A 6 -8.09 0.36 -3.70
N ILE A 7 -6.80 0.69 -3.57
CA ILE A 7 -6.26 1.95 -4.07
C ILE A 7 -6.09 1.84 -5.60
N PRO A 8 -6.68 2.75 -6.40
CA PRO A 8 -6.53 2.74 -7.85
C PRO A 8 -5.06 2.76 -8.29
N GLY A 9 -4.76 2.14 -9.43
CA GLY A 9 -3.40 2.15 -10.00
C GLY A 9 -2.91 3.55 -10.39
N SER A 10 -3.82 4.50 -10.58
CA SER A 10 -3.49 5.91 -10.84
C SER A 10 -2.98 6.68 -9.61
N VAL A 11 -3.12 6.11 -8.41
CA VAL A 11 -2.52 6.69 -7.20
C VAL A 11 -1.13 6.11 -7.06
N ASP A 12 -0.14 7.00 -6.91
CA ASP A 12 1.24 6.60 -6.68
C ASP A 12 1.38 5.97 -5.29
N CYS A 13 1.56 4.64 -5.29
CA CYS A 13 1.67 3.82 -4.10
C CYS A 13 2.72 2.75 -4.35
N ASN A 14 3.75 2.76 -3.53
CA ASN A 14 4.71 1.68 -3.42
C ASN A 14 4.00 0.37 -3.03
N CYS A 15 4.53 -0.75 -3.50
CA CYS A 15 4.19 -2.07 -3.01
C CYS A 15 4.74 -2.28 -1.59
N CYS A 16 4.20 -3.26 -0.86
CA CYS A 16 4.76 -3.65 0.43
C CYS A 16 6.18 -4.21 0.22
N LYS A 17 7.19 -3.65 0.89
CA LYS A 17 8.58 -4.13 0.79
C LYS A 17 8.79 -5.58 1.27
N VAL A 18 7.86 -6.12 2.05
CA VAL A 18 7.94 -7.48 2.62
C VAL A 18 7.28 -8.52 1.70
N CYS A 19 6.13 -8.20 1.11
CA CYS A 19 5.31 -9.17 0.37
C CYS A 19 4.92 -8.75 -1.06
N GLY A 20 5.30 -7.54 -1.49
CA GLY A 20 5.00 -7.00 -2.81
C GLY A 20 3.55 -6.56 -3.04
N ALA A 21 2.66 -6.71 -2.05
CA ALA A 21 1.25 -6.36 -2.22
C ALA A 21 1.01 -4.83 -2.15
N ARG A 22 0.12 -4.30 -2.98
CA ARG A 22 -0.36 -2.90 -2.84
C ARG A 22 -1.22 -2.74 -1.58
N PRO A 23 -1.16 -1.58 -0.91
CA PRO A 23 -1.96 -1.33 0.28
C PRO A 23 -3.46 -1.31 -0.02
N ILE A 24 -4.26 -1.55 1.02
CA ILE A 24 -5.71 -1.39 0.99
C ILE A 24 -6.15 -0.39 2.05
N ILE A 25 -7.32 0.23 1.82
CA ILE A 25 -7.98 1.10 2.80
C ILE A 25 -9.10 0.30 3.45
N VAL A 26 -9.06 0.15 4.77
CA VAL A 26 -10.03 -0.64 5.54
C VAL A 26 -10.79 0.29 6.49
N LEU A 27 -12.10 0.11 6.60
CA LEU A 27 -12.91 0.77 7.62
C LEU A 27 -12.80 -0.03 8.93
N ILE A 28 -12.26 0.58 9.98
CA ILE A 28 -12.34 0.04 11.34
C ILE A 28 -13.57 0.66 12.00
N LYS A 29 -14.49 -0.21 12.44
CA LYS A 29 -15.79 0.17 13.02
C LYS A 29 -15.63 1.29 14.04
N ASP A 30 -16.43 2.35 13.85
CA ASP A 30 -16.58 3.50 14.74
C ASP A 30 -15.32 4.34 15.01
N ILE A 31 -14.19 4.05 14.36
CA ILE A 31 -12.92 4.80 14.54
C ILE A 31 -12.49 5.51 13.26
N GLY A 32 -12.68 4.89 12.09
CA GLY A 32 -12.37 5.51 10.80
C GLY A 32 -11.63 4.57 9.85
N TYR A 33 -10.83 5.14 8.96
CA TYR A 33 -10.10 4.38 7.94
C TYR A 33 -8.65 4.15 8.35
N VAL A 34 -8.10 3.02 7.92
CA VAL A 34 -6.67 2.71 8.00
C VAL A 34 -6.14 2.32 6.63
N VAL A 35 -4.90 2.69 6.34
CA VAL A 35 -4.10 2.12 5.27
C VAL A 35 -3.33 0.95 5.87
N LYS A 36 -3.41 -0.24 5.26
CA LYS A 36 -2.67 -1.40 5.73
C LYS A 36 -2.26 -2.33 4.61
N CYS A 37 -1.29 -3.20 4.92
CA CYS A 37 -0.96 -4.33 4.07
C CYS A 37 -2.14 -5.32 4.02
N PRO A 38 -2.56 -5.80 2.83
CA PRO A 38 -3.67 -6.74 2.71
C PRO A 38 -3.32 -8.17 3.15
N VAL A 39 -2.02 -8.48 3.29
CA VAL A 39 -1.51 -9.82 3.62
C VAL A 39 -1.33 -9.99 5.12
N ASP A 40 -0.70 -9.01 5.78
CA ASP A 40 -0.38 -9.07 7.20
C ASP A 40 -0.29 -7.66 7.81
N ASP A 41 -1.06 -7.40 8.87
CA ASP A 41 -1.10 -6.11 9.58
C ASP A 41 0.24 -5.74 10.23
N SER A 42 1.11 -6.72 10.51
CA SER A 42 2.46 -6.48 11.06
C SER A 42 3.43 -5.87 10.06
N HIS A 43 3.16 -6.01 8.75
CA HIS A 43 4.01 -5.38 7.74
C HIS A 43 3.90 -3.85 7.80
N TYR A 44 2.68 -3.35 7.98
CA TYR A 44 2.37 -1.93 8.15
C TYR A 44 0.86 -1.73 8.38
N ARG A 45 0.51 -0.78 9.25
CA ARG A 45 -0.85 -0.22 9.40
C ARG A 45 -0.78 1.21 9.95
N THR A 46 -1.55 2.14 9.40
CA THR A 46 -1.72 3.48 10.00
C THR A 46 -2.59 3.46 11.26
N ASP A 47 -2.49 4.52 12.04
CA ASP A 47 -3.48 4.77 13.09
C ASP A 47 -4.87 5.00 12.49
N ALA A 48 -5.89 4.53 13.20
CA ALA A 48 -7.26 4.62 12.75
C ALA A 48 -7.74 6.08 12.67
N GLY A 49 -8.33 6.43 11.53
CA GLY A 49 -8.73 7.80 11.20
C GLY A 49 -7.72 8.52 10.31
N LEU A 50 -6.54 7.94 10.04
CA LEU A 50 -5.53 8.50 9.16
C LEU A 50 -5.36 7.65 7.90
N ILE A 51 -5.63 8.27 6.75
CA ILE A 51 -5.23 7.75 5.44
C ILE A 51 -3.98 8.54 5.04
N ASP A 52 -2.80 7.93 5.23
CA ASP A 52 -1.53 8.53 4.84
C ASP A 52 -0.79 7.60 3.85
N ILE A 53 -0.91 7.93 2.57
CA ILE A 53 -0.22 7.22 1.49
C ILE A 53 1.26 7.59 1.42
N ASN A 54 1.62 8.80 1.83
CA ASN A 54 3.02 9.25 1.80
C ASN A 54 3.82 8.51 2.85
N ASP A 55 3.29 8.33 4.05
CA ASP A 55 3.92 7.53 5.10
C ASP A 55 4.08 6.07 4.66
N TRP A 56 3.05 5.49 4.03
CA TRP A 56 3.16 4.17 3.40
C TRP A 56 4.31 4.12 2.38
N ASN A 57 4.40 5.11 1.49
CA ASN A 57 5.42 5.16 0.45
C ASN A 57 6.83 5.29 1.04
N LEU A 58 7.01 6.13 2.06
CA LEU A 58 8.27 6.29 2.78
C LEU A 58 8.67 4.99 3.49
N HIS A 59 7.73 4.32 4.15
CA HIS A 59 7.97 3.03 4.79
C HIS A 59 8.43 1.95 3.79
N ASN A 60 7.94 2.03 2.56
CA ASN A 60 8.16 1.05 1.50
C ASN A 60 9.09 1.55 0.37
N ILE A 61 9.91 2.56 0.60
CA ILE A 61 10.74 3.20 -0.44
C ILE A 61 11.68 2.24 -1.20
N ASN A 62 12.07 1.13 -0.57
CA ASN A 62 12.94 0.12 -1.18
C ASN A 62 12.17 -1.04 -1.85
N CYS A 63 10.84 -0.98 -1.90
CA CYS A 63 10.09 -1.94 -2.68
C CYS A 63 10.37 -1.65 -4.17
N ILE A 64 10.71 -2.68 -4.92
CA ILE A 64 10.78 -2.55 -6.36
C ILE A 64 9.35 -2.77 -6.85
N ASN A 65 8.68 -1.71 -7.31
CA ASN A 65 7.39 -1.88 -7.95
C ASN A 65 7.61 -2.66 -9.25
N HIS A 66 6.82 -3.69 -9.48
CA HIS A 66 6.98 -4.59 -10.63
C HIS A 66 6.84 -3.85 -11.99
N GLU A 67 6.25 -2.65 -11.98
CA GLU A 67 6.15 -1.76 -13.14
C GLU A 67 7.47 -1.02 -13.43
N ASP A 68 8.25 -0.69 -12.40
CA ASP A 68 9.56 -0.05 -12.54
C ASP A 68 10.63 -1.04 -13.03
N GLU A 69 10.51 -2.34 -12.70
CA GLU A 69 11.34 -3.38 -13.30
C GLU A 69 11.19 -3.44 -14.82
N LYS A 70 9.97 -3.25 -15.35
CA LYS A 70 9.78 -3.27 -16.81
C LYS A 70 10.54 -2.14 -17.49
N LEU A 71 10.64 -0.97 -16.86
CA LEU A 71 11.46 0.12 -17.37
C LEU A 71 12.95 -0.23 -17.29
N ILE A 72 13.43 -0.78 -16.17
CA ILE A 72 14.84 -1.17 -15.98
C ILE A 72 15.27 -2.26 -16.99
N PHE A 73 14.42 -3.26 -17.25
CA PHE A 73 14.72 -4.37 -18.15
C PHE A 73 14.31 -4.14 -19.61
N SER A 74 13.62 -3.03 -19.93
CA SER A 74 13.30 -2.66 -21.32
C SER A 74 14.46 -2.04 -22.10
N PHE A 75 15.57 -1.73 -21.43
CA PHE A 75 16.79 -1.19 -22.04
C PHE A 75 17.84 -2.26 -22.44
N HIS A 76 17.50 -3.55 -22.42
CA HIS A 76 18.40 -4.63 -22.86
C HIS A 76 17.81 -5.46 -24.00
#